data_AF-A0A5J4E9C9-F1
#
_entry.id   AF-A0A5J4E9C9-F1
#
_cell.length_a   1.000
_cell.length_b   1.000
_cell.length_c   1.000
_cell.angle_alpha   90.00
_cell.angle_beta   90.00
_cell.angle_gamma   90.00
#
_symmetry.space_group_name_H-M   'P 1'
#
loop_
_entity.id
_entity.type
_entity.pdbx_description
1 polymer ?
#
loop_
_entity_poly.entity_id
_entity_poly.type
_entity_poly.pdbx_seq_one_letter_code
_entity_poly.pdbx_strand_id
1 'polypeptide(L)'
;MNYLEIKSGPLFGNFAGKGWEWIGIYSALGGMWLLYKGVIRWQIPTFMLIGLFVTAAVMYLLNPGAYVPSGFHLFAGAALFGAFFIATDPVTAPISPHGQKIYGAGIGILVYVIRTWGGFPDGVAFAVLFMNMTTPLIDHYTRPRVYGHD
;
A
#
# COMPACT_ATOMS: atom_id res chain seq x y z
N MET A 1 -11.39 16.99 -22.52
CA MET A 1 -10.51 17.66 -21.55
C MET A 1 -9.19 16.91 -21.56
N ASN A 2 -8.10 17.56 -21.96
CA ASN A 2 -6.83 16.88 -22.21
C ASN A 2 -6.07 16.65 -20.89
N TYR A 3 -5.30 15.55 -20.76
CA TYR A 3 -4.54 15.23 -19.53
C TYR A 3 -3.64 16.39 -19.06
N LEU A 4 -3.12 17.16 -20.01
CA LEU A 4 -2.28 18.34 -19.77
C LEU A 4 -3.05 19.52 -19.16
N GLU A 5 -4.34 19.69 -19.45
CA GLU A 5 -5.18 20.75 -18.87
C GLU A 5 -5.52 20.46 -17.41
N ILE A 6 -5.77 19.18 -17.07
CA ILE A 6 -6.06 18.75 -15.70
C ILE A 6 -4.85 18.97 -14.79
N LYS A 7 -3.64 18.67 -15.28
CA LYS A 7 -2.38 18.90 -14.55
C LYS A 7 -2.09 20.39 -14.32
N SER A 8 -2.65 21.27 -15.14
CA SER A 8 -2.47 22.73 -15.01
C SER A 8 -3.39 23.38 -13.97
N GLY A 9 -4.35 22.62 -13.42
CA GLY A 9 -5.26 23.10 -12.39
C GLY A 9 -4.54 23.32 -11.04
N PRO A 10 -4.93 24.33 -10.24
CA PRO A 10 -4.27 24.69 -8.98
C PRO A 10 -4.32 23.59 -7.89
N LEU A 11 -5.12 22.54 -8.11
CA LEU A 11 -5.34 21.42 -7.20
C LEU A 11 -4.36 20.25 -7.41
N PHE A 12 -3.70 20.16 -8.56
CA PHE A 12 -2.82 19.05 -8.92
C PHE A 12 -1.34 19.44 -8.79
N GLY A 13 -0.55 18.56 -8.19
CA GLY A 13 0.90 18.62 -8.07
C GLY A 13 1.62 17.72 -9.09
N ASN A 14 2.88 17.41 -8.83
CA ASN A 14 3.73 16.64 -9.76
C ASN A 14 3.29 15.17 -9.89
N PHE A 15 2.79 14.58 -8.81
CA PHE A 15 2.46 13.18 -8.63
C PHE A 15 1.02 12.93 -8.20
N ALA A 16 0.40 13.82 -7.41
CA ALA A 16 -0.98 13.69 -6.93
C ALA A 16 -1.62 15.07 -6.70
N GLY A 17 -2.73 15.15 -5.97
CA GLY A 17 -3.26 16.44 -5.53
C GLY A 17 -2.25 17.16 -4.62
N LYS A 18 -2.06 18.48 -4.80
CA LYS A 18 -1.01 19.25 -4.12
C LYS A 18 -1.03 19.09 -2.60
N GLY A 19 -2.21 19.00 -1.99
CA GLY A 19 -2.37 18.73 -0.55
C GLY A 19 -2.04 17.29 -0.15
N TRP A 20 -2.38 16.31 -0.99
CA TRP A 20 -2.10 14.89 -0.75
C TRP A 20 -0.61 14.58 -0.80
N GLU A 21 0.15 15.27 -1.65
CA GLU A 21 1.61 15.13 -1.70
C GLU A 21 2.25 15.49 -0.35
N TRP A 22 1.88 16.63 0.24
CA TRP A 22 2.39 17.04 1.56
C TRP A 22 2.02 16.04 2.65
N ILE A 23 0.75 15.61 2.71
CA ILE A 23 0.30 14.62 3.69
C ILE A 23 1.05 13.30 3.52
N GLY A 24 1.25 12.85 2.28
CA GLY A 24 2.01 11.65 1.95
C GLY A 24 3.46 11.74 2.40
N ILE A 25 4.13 12.87 2.14
CA ILE A 25 5.51 13.13 2.56
C ILE A 25 5.64 13.09 4.09
N TYR A 26 4.78 13.82 4.82
CA TYR A 26 4.83 13.83 6.29
C TYR A 26 4.51 12.45 6.88
N SER A 27 3.57 11.72 6.28
CA SER A 27 3.26 10.35 6.67
C SER A 27 4.46 9.43 6.43
N ALA A 28 5.15 9.55 5.30
CA ALA A 28 6.34 8.77 5.01
C ALA A 28 7.49 9.10 5.97
N LEU A 29 7.69 10.37 6.33
CA LEU A 29 8.70 10.78 7.31
C LEU A 29 8.40 10.20 8.70
N GLY A 30 7.13 10.25 9.15
CA GLY A 30 6.72 9.62 10.40
C GLY A 30 6.88 8.10 10.37
N GLY A 31 6.56 7.45 9.25
CA GLY A 31 6.78 6.02 9.03
C GLY A 31 8.26 5.62 9.06
N MET A 32 9.13 6.40 8.43
CA MET A 32 10.58 6.21 8.49
C MET A 32 11.12 6.34 9.91
N TRP A 33 10.59 7.28 10.69
CA TRP A 33 10.94 7.41 12.11
C TRP A 33 10.53 6.17 12.92
N LEU A 34 9.34 5.62 12.69
CA LEU A 34 8.89 4.39 13.35
C LEU A 34 9.74 3.17 12.98
N LEU A 35 10.18 3.08 11.71
CA LEU A 35 11.13 2.06 11.25
C LEU A 35 12.48 2.21 11.96
N TYR A 36 13.01 3.43 12.04
CA TYR A 36 14.27 3.70 12.74
C TYR A 36 14.20 3.34 14.24
N LYS A 37 13.06 3.61 14.88
CA LYS A 37 12.81 3.24 16.29
C LYS A 37 12.55 1.75 16.50
N GLY A 38 12.42 0.97 15.43
CA GLY A 38 12.14 -0.47 15.51
C GLY A 38 10.73 -0.81 16.02
N VAL A 39 9.79 0.14 15.97
CA VAL A 39 8.40 -0.07 16.41
C VAL A 39 7.63 -0.90 15.39
N ILE A 40 7.86 -0.60 14.10
CA ILE A 40 7.24 -1.30 12.98
C ILE A 40 8.30 -2.05 12.17
N ARG A 41 7.88 -3.14 11.51
CA ARG A 41 8.73 -3.93 10.63
C ARG A 41 8.63 -3.41 9.20
N TRP A 42 9.75 -3.38 8.47
CA TRP A 42 9.82 -2.82 7.11
C TRP A 42 9.09 -3.67 6.06
N GLN A 43 8.88 -4.95 6.33
CA GLN A 43 8.30 -5.91 5.39
C GLN A 43 6.90 -5.50 4.95
N ILE A 44 6.01 -5.18 5.90
CA ILE A 44 4.61 -4.80 5.61
C ILE A 44 4.52 -3.52 4.76
N PRO A 45 5.05 -2.36 5.20
CA PRO A 45 4.90 -1.10 4.46
C PRO A 45 5.55 -1.19 3.07
N THR A 46 6.73 -1.82 2.98
CA THR A 46 7.45 -1.92 1.71
C THR A 46 6.68 -2.79 0.71
N PHE A 47 6.20 -3.97 1.13
CA PHE A 47 5.48 -4.87 0.23
C PHE A 47 4.09 -4.36 -0.13
N MET A 48 3.43 -3.60 0.74
CA MET A 48 2.19 -2.90 0.40
C MET A 48 2.38 -1.87 -0.70
N LEU A 49 3.39 -1.01 -0.58
CA LEU A 49 3.69 0.01 -1.58
C LEU A 49 4.15 -0.61 -2.90
N ILE A 50 4.98 -1.66 -2.85
CA ILE A 50 5.41 -2.40 -4.04
C ILE A 50 4.23 -3.09 -4.71
N GLY A 51 3.36 -3.77 -3.94
CA GLY A 51 2.17 -4.43 -4.48
C GLY A 51 1.28 -3.45 -5.23
N LEU A 52 0.97 -2.31 -4.59
CA LEU A 52 0.18 -1.24 -5.20
C LEU A 52 0.85 -0.67 -6.47
N PHE A 53 2.15 -0.36 -6.39
CA PHE A 53 2.89 0.20 -7.52
C PHE A 53 2.96 -0.76 -8.70
N VAL A 54 3.27 -2.03 -8.46
CA VAL A 54 3.39 -3.05 -9.51
C VAL A 54 2.05 -3.30 -10.16
N THR A 55 0.96 -3.47 -9.40
CA THR A 55 -0.37 -3.66 -9.99
C THR A 55 -0.79 -2.45 -10.82
N ALA A 56 -0.55 -1.24 -10.32
CA ALA A 56 -0.84 -0.02 -11.07
C ALA A 56 0.02 0.12 -12.34
N ALA A 57 1.32 -0.19 -12.25
CA ALA A 57 2.24 -0.11 -13.39
C ALA A 57 1.87 -1.12 -14.48
N VAL A 58 1.52 -2.36 -14.11
CA VAL A 58 1.08 -3.39 -15.07
C VAL A 58 -0.18 -2.93 -15.80
N MET A 59 -1.18 -2.42 -15.07
CA MET A 59 -2.43 -1.97 -15.69
C MET A 59 -2.23 -0.73 -16.56
N TYR A 60 -1.39 0.20 -16.13
CA TYR A 60 -1.02 1.36 -16.93
C TYR A 60 -0.32 0.94 -18.24
N LEU A 61 0.58 -0.04 -18.21
CA LEU A 61 1.24 -0.55 -19.42
C LEU A 61 0.28 -1.27 -20.36
N LEU A 62 -0.74 -1.96 -19.84
CA LEU A 62 -1.76 -2.62 -20.64
C LEU A 62 -2.69 -1.64 -21.35
N ASN A 63 -3.06 -0.54 -20.70
CA ASN A 63 -3.88 0.50 -21.31
C ASN A 63 -3.56 1.91 -20.75
N PRO A 64 -2.57 2.61 -21.32
CA PRO A 64 -2.14 3.92 -20.84
C PRO A 64 -3.21 5.02 -20.93
N GLY A 65 -4.26 4.83 -21.75
CA GLY A 65 -5.34 5.79 -21.91
C GLY A 65 -6.49 5.61 -20.90
N ALA A 66 -6.61 4.45 -20.26
CA ALA A 66 -7.69 4.13 -19.33
C ALA A 66 -7.27 4.24 -17.86
N TYR A 67 -5.97 4.12 -17.56
CA TYR A 67 -5.47 4.06 -16.18
C TYR A 67 -4.52 5.20 -15.85
N VAL A 68 -4.51 5.60 -14.58
CA VAL A 68 -3.67 6.69 -14.08
C VAL A 68 -2.25 6.18 -13.84
N PRO A 69 -1.19 7.01 -14.00
CA PRO A 69 0.18 6.59 -13.72
C PRO A 69 0.38 6.01 -12.31
N SER A 70 1.22 4.99 -12.20
CA SER A 70 1.44 4.24 -10.94
C SER A 70 1.89 5.11 -9.76
N GLY A 71 2.67 6.16 -10.01
CA GLY A 71 3.08 7.12 -8.97
C GLY A 71 1.91 7.87 -8.33
N PHE A 72 0.84 8.12 -9.07
CA PHE A 72 -0.35 8.76 -8.54
C PHE A 72 -1.02 7.88 -7.46
N HIS A 73 -1.06 6.56 -7.67
CA HIS A 73 -1.67 5.66 -6.69
C HIS A 73 -0.92 5.64 -5.35
N LEU A 74 0.40 5.86 -5.35
CA LEU A 74 1.20 5.92 -4.11
C LEU A 74 0.95 7.18 -3.30
N PHE A 75 0.83 8.34 -3.97
CA PHE A 75 0.63 9.63 -3.32
C PHE A 75 -0.84 10.05 -3.21
N ALA A 76 -1.76 9.28 -3.78
CA ALA A 76 -3.20 9.51 -3.67
C ALA A 76 -3.81 8.83 -2.45
N GLY A 77 -4.74 9.55 -1.80
CA GLY A 77 -5.52 9.07 -0.66
C GLY A 77 -4.64 8.73 0.54
N ALA A 78 -5.04 7.71 1.32
CA ALA A 78 -4.31 7.32 2.52
C ALA A 78 -3.27 6.21 2.26
N ALA A 79 -2.75 6.01 1.04
CA ALA A 79 -1.87 4.86 0.74
C ALA A 79 -0.59 4.83 1.60
N LEU A 80 0.15 5.92 1.65
CA LEU A 80 1.36 6.04 2.48
C LEU A 80 1.03 6.00 3.98
N PHE A 81 0.00 6.73 4.41
CA PHE A 81 -0.45 6.72 5.81
C PHE A 81 -0.86 5.30 6.24
N GLY A 82 -1.64 4.62 5.41
CA GLY A 82 -2.08 3.24 5.59
C GLY A 82 -0.93 2.26 5.72
N ALA A 83 0.07 2.38 4.85
CA ALA A 83 1.23 1.49 4.85
C ALA A 83 2.01 1.55 6.17
N PHE A 84 2.20 2.74 6.73
CA PHE A 84 3.07 2.94 7.90
C PHE A 84 2.35 2.96 9.25
N PHE A 85 1.06 3.31 9.28
CA PHE A 85 0.33 3.53 10.55
C PHE A 85 -0.86 2.60 10.75
N ILE A 86 -1.41 2.02 9.67
CA ILE A 86 -2.61 1.15 9.76
C ILE A 86 -2.22 -0.32 9.56
N ALA A 87 -1.54 -0.62 8.45
CA ALA A 87 -1.19 -2.00 8.08
C ALA A 87 -0.18 -2.65 9.03
N THR A 88 0.59 -1.85 9.78
CA THR A 88 1.62 -2.31 10.71
C THR A 88 1.10 -2.53 12.14
N ASP A 89 -0.19 -2.77 12.32
CA ASP A 89 -0.77 -3.09 13.62
C ASP A 89 -0.17 -4.39 14.19
N PRO A 90 0.48 -4.37 15.38
CA PRO A 90 1.13 -5.54 15.95
C PRO A 90 0.17 -6.66 16.38
N VAL A 91 -1.13 -6.37 16.53
CA VAL A 91 -2.10 -7.36 17.01
C VAL A 91 -2.69 -8.18 15.88
N THR A 92 -2.96 -7.54 14.74
CA THR A 92 -3.73 -8.16 13.64
C THR A 92 -2.87 -8.61 12.46
N ALA A 93 -1.63 -8.13 12.33
CA ALA A 93 -0.74 -8.52 11.23
C ALA A 93 -0.03 -9.87 11.48
N PRO A 94 0.39 -10.60 10.42
CA PRO A 94 1.11 -11.86 10.57
C PRO A 94 2.44 -11.70 11.31
N ILE A 95 2.82 -12.73 12.06
CA ILE A 95 4.02 -12.70 12.90
C ILE A 95 5.28 -13.00 12.08
N SER A 96 5.17 -13.92 11.12
CA SER A 96 6.34 -14.40 10.37
C SER A 96 6.84 -13.36 9.34
N PRO A 97 8.16 -13.22 9.11
CA PRO A 97 8.68 -12.29 8.10
C PRO A 97 8.24 -12.61 6.67
N HIS A 98 7.95 -13.88 6.36
CA HIS A 98 7.42 -14.29 5.06
C HIS A 98 5.93 -13.95 4.95
N GLY A 99 5.16 -14.18 6.01
CA GLY A 99 3.75 -13.83 6.09
C GLY A 99 3.52 -12.33 5.94
N GLN A 100 4.37 -11.51 6.57
CA GLN A 100 4.32 -10.06 6.45
C GLN A 100 4.50 -9.54 5.02
N LYS A 101 5.33 -10.20 4.21
CA LYS A 101 5.52 -9.85 2.80
C LYS A 101 4.27 -10.14 1.98
N ILE A 102 3.69 -11.32 2.17
CA ILE A 102 2.45 -11.75 1.48
C ILE A 102 1.28 -10.83 1.89
N TYR A 103 1.18 -10.57 3.18
CA TYR A 103 0.16 -9.68 3.74
C TYR A 103 0.25 -8.26 3.18
N GLY A 104 1.45 -7.65 3.22
CA GLY A 104 1.68 -6.33 2.64
C GLY A 104 1.33 -6.30 1.14
N ALA A 105 1.87 -7.23 0.35
CA ALA A 105 1.59 -7.30 -1.08
C ALA A 105 0.09 -7.46 -1.39
N GLY A 106 -0.61 -8.30 -0.61
CA GLY A 106 -2.05 -8.51 -0.72
C GLY A 106 -2.85 -7.23 -0.47
N ILE A 107 -2.49 -6.45 0.56
CA ILE A 107 -3.11 -5.14 0.80
C ILE A 107 -2.90 -4.23 -0.41
N GLY A 108 -1.66 -4.11 -0.90
CA GLY A 108 -1.34 -3.23 -2.04
C GLY A 108 -2.16 -3.55 -3.29
N ILE A 109 -2.28 -4.84 -3.61
CA ILE A 109 -3.10 -5.32 -4.74
C ILE A 109 -4.57 -4.99 -4.52
N LEU A 110 -5.13 -5.32 -3.35
CA LEU A 110 -6.53 -5.07 -3.03
C LEU A 110 -6.87 -3.56 -3.06
N VAL A 111 -5.98 -2.70 -2.58
CA VAL A 111 -6.14 -1.25 -2.67
C VAL A 111 -6.31 -0.81 -4.12
N TYR A 112 -5.49 -1.34 -5.03
CA TYR A 112 -5.61 -1.02 -6.45
C TYR A 112 -6.96 -1.48 -7.03
N VAL A 113 -7.34 -2.74 -6.76
CA VAL A 113 -8.61 -3.35 -7.22
C VAL A 113 -9.80 -2.50 -6.76
N ILE A 114 -9.84 -2.13 -5.48
CA ILE A 114 -10.94 -1.37 -4.89
C ILE A 114 -11.01 0.04 -5.47
N ARG A 115 -9.87 0.72 -5.66
CA ARG A 115 -9.84 2.06 -6.25
C ARG A 115 -10.28 2.07 -7.71
N THR A 116 -9.96 1.01 -8.45
CA THR A 116 -10.21 0.96 -9.89
C THR A 116 -11.63 0.48 -10.21
N TRP A 117 -12.13 -0.51 -9.47
CA TRP A 117 -13.41 -1.17 -9.77
C TRP A 117 -14.44 -1.09 -8.65
N GLY A 118 -14.04 -0.72 -7.43
CA GLY A 118 -14.93 -0.69 -6.25
C GLY A 118 -15.74 0.60 -6.09
N GLY A 119 -15.47 1.64 -6.89
CA GLY A 119 -16.20 2.92 -6.81
C GLY A 119 -15.89 3.77 -5.57
N PHE A 120 -14.94 3.34 -4.72
CA PHE A 120 -14.51 4.10 -3.55
C PHE A 120 -13.23 4.91 -3.85
N PRO A 121 -13.16 6.19 -3.43
CA PRO A 121 -11.99 7.03 -3.67
C PRO A 121 -10.76 6.58 -2.89
N ASP A 122 -10.94 5.81 -1.80
CA ASP A 122 -9.85 5.15 -1.08
C ASP A 122 -10.21 3.71 -0.71
N GLY A 123 -9.22 2.81 -0.74
CA GLY A 123 -9.40 1.37 -0.58
C GLY A 123 -8.59 0.76 0.58
N VAL A 124 -7.78 1.56 1.27
CA VAL A 124 -6.81 1.09 2.28
C VAL A 124 -7.48 0.38 3.44
N ALA A 125 -8.48 0.99 4.09
CA ALA A 125 -9.12 0.39 5.26
C ALA A 125 -9.77 -0.95 4.93
N PHE A 126 -10.49 -1.04 3.82
CA PHE A 126 -11.13 -2.28 3.37
C PHE A 126 -10.11 -3.37 3.04
N ALA A 127 -9.02 -3.02 2.35
CA ALA A 127 -7.95 -3.96 2.03
C ALA A 127 -7.26 -4.50 3.29
N VAL A 128 -6.97 -3.63 4.27
CA VAL A 128 -6.39 -4.04 5.56
C VAL A 128 -7.34 -4.96 6.31
N LEU A 129 -8.62 -4.59 6.45
CA LEU A 129 -9.61 -5.44 7.13
C LEU A 129 -9.72 -6.82 6.49
N PHE A 130 -9.75 -6.88 5.16
CA PHE A 130 -9.78 -8.14 4.43
C PHE A 130 -8.51 -8.98 4.70
N MET A 131 -7.33 -8.36 4.67
CA MET A 131 -6.07 -9.07 4.92
C MET A 131 -5.87 -9.46 6.39
N ASN A 132 -6.46 -8.72 7.34
CA ASN A 132 -6.50 -9.12 8.74
C ASN A 132 -7.30 -10.42 8.90
N MET A 133 -8.40 -10.59 8.16
CA MET A 133 -9.17 -11.84 8.18
C MET A 133 -8.38 -13.02 7.61
N THR A 134 -7.45 -12.79 6.67
CA THR A 134 -6.60 -13.85 6.10
C THR A 134 -5.32 -14.11 6.89
N THR A 135 -5.02 -13.30 7.90
CA THR A 135 -3.78 -13.42 8.69
C THR A 135 -3.61 -14.80 9.37
N PRO A 136 -4.63 -15.40 10.02
CA PRO A 136 -4.48 -16.74 10.60
C PRO A 136 -4.09 -17.81 9.58
N LEU A 137 -4.59 -17.68 8.34
CA LEU A 137 -4.26 -18.58 7.24
C LEU A 137 -2.82 -18.37 6.77
N ILE A 138 -2.42 -17.11 6.61
CA ILE A 138 -1.05 -16.75 6.24
C ILE A 138 -0.06 -17.28 7.28
N ASP A 139 -0.33 -17.08 8.57
CA ASP A 139 0.54 -17.58 9.64
C ASP A 139 0.57 -19.11 9.68
N HIS A 140 -0.53 -19.80 9.36
CA HIS A 140 -0.53 -21.26 9.26
C HIS A 140 0.43 -21.78 8.18
N TYR A 141 0.45 -21.15 7.01
CA TYR A 141 1.32 -21.56 5.89
C TYR A 141 2.75 -21.03 5.98
N THR A 142 2.97 -19.96 6.75
CA THR A 142 4.29 -19.31 6.86
C THR A 142 4.95 -19.56 8.20
N ARG A 143 4.51 -20.59 8.94
CA ARG A 143 5.12 -21.00 10.20
C ARG A 143 6.63 -21.15 10.01
N PRO A 144 7.46 -20.46 10.81
CA PRO A 144 8.90 -20.67 10.76
C PRO A 144 9.20 -22.14 11.08
N ARG A 145 10.13 -22.74 10.33
CA ARG A 145 10.56 -24.12 10.60
C ARG A 145 11.03 -24.22 12.05
N VAL A 146 10.53 -25.21 12.77
CA VAL A 146 10.98 -25.50 14.13
C VAL A 146 12.46 -25.85 14.05
N TYR A 147 13.29 -25.14 14.81
CA TYR A 147 14.72 -25.41 14.89
C TYR A 147 14.93 -26.84 15.42
N GLY A 148 15.66 -27.69 14.70
CA GLY A 148 15.95 -29.07 15.12
C GLY A 148 15.47 -30.20 14.19
N HIS A 149 15.26 -29.95 12.90
CA HIS A 149 15.23 -31.02 11.89
C HIS A 149 16.29 -30.72 10.84
N ASP A 150 17.22 -31.66 10.69
CA ASP A 150 18.22 -31.72 9.61
C ASP A 150 17.56 -32.08 8.27
#